data_AF-F2HHC6-F1
#
_entry.id   AF-F2HHC6-F1
#
_cell.length_a   1.000
_cell.length_b   1.000
_cell.length_c   1.000
_cell.angle_alpha   90.00
_cell.angle_beta   90.00
_cell.angle_gamma   90.00
#
_symmetry.space_group_name_H-M   'P 1'
#
loop_
_entity.id
_entity.type
_entity.pdbx_description
1 polymer ?
#
loop_
_entity_poly.entity_id
_entity_poly.type
_entity_poly.pdbx_seq_one_letter_code
_entity_poly.pdbx_strand_id
1 'polypeptide(L)'
;MSRYNTNESSNDCHENKKAFQVIKINEAFSEVLQQSAMKMAEFTQQVDDNNKIPNFGIKAAELIRDALENFDNQIEEPLKEWTLVIKKKQELETMLDTSLNCIFLKQLSILRELSIVHFKSASTNEDIPEDFAFFTADSFYVREAEDSVMPGSYWSYSTERVNLHNTIREISNRRKQLISEKIQHAEHQANAFQYLQMQQAQIQAIQQQQYGGSPGSWNVGLAYRPPDSNLNVSMGYQQGKTNIQVSMVPDEQAGLLGPNGFTSGVGPANLGVSLNLNF
;
A
#
# COMPACT_ATOMS: atom_id res chain seq x y z
N MET A 1 92.11 -1.25 -17.06
CA MET A 1 91.34 0.01 -16.95
C MET A 1 90.28 -0.01 -18.04
N SER A 2 89.13 -0.59 -17.71
CA SER A 2 87.89 0.09 -17.28
C SER A 2 87.02 0.49 -18.48
N ARG A 3 86.15 -0.44 -18.88
CA ARG A 3 84.95 -0.20 -19.69
C ARG A 3 83.78 -0.82 -18.94
N TYR A 4 83.20 -0.08 -18.01
CA TYR A 4 81.91 -0.39 -17.39
C TYR A 4 81.18 0.94 -17.13
N ASN A 5 79.85 0.89 -17.23
CA ASN A 5 78.86 1.91 -16.86
C ASN A 5 78.52 3.05 -17.84
N THR A 6 77.81 2.69 -18.91
CA THR A 6 76.89 3.63 -19.59
C THR A 6 75.48 3.09 -19.87
N ASN A 7 75.14 1.86 -19.46
CA ASN A 7 73.84 1.23 -19.79
C ASN A 7 72.76 1.28 -18.69
N GLU A 8 73.04 1.76 -17.47
CA GLU A 8 72.06 1.77 -16.38
C GLU A 8 71.18 3.03 -16.36
N SER A 9 71.68 4.17 -16.84
CA SER A 9 70.96 5.46 -16.77
C SER A 9 69.80 5.59 -17.77
N SER A 10 69.77 4.79 -18.85
CA SER A 10 68.74 4.87 -19.88
C SER A 10 67.48 4.05 -19.55
N ASN A 11 67.61 2.98 -18.75
CA ASN A 11 66.45 2.16 -18.32
C ASN A 11 65.60 2.88 -17.27
N ASP A 12 66.20 3.56 -16.28
CA ASP A 12 65.48 4.31 -15.23
C ASP A 12 64.59 5.43 -15.77
N CYS A 13 65.00 6.06 -16.88
CA CYS A 13 64.23 7.15 -17.51
C CYS A 13 63.00 6.61 -18.26
N HIS A 14 63.07 5.41 -18.84
CA HIS A 14 61.94 4.78 -19.51
C HIS A 14 60.92 4.17 -18.53
N GLU A 15 61.37 3.61 -17.40
CA GLU A 15 60.47 3.14 -16.35
C GLU A 15 59.71 4.29 -15.69
N ASN A 16 60.36 5.41 -15.38
CA ASN A 16 59.69 6.60 -14.83
C ASN A 16 58.63 7.18 -15.79
N LYS A 17 58.88 7.18 -17.10
CA LYS A 17 57.88 7.63 -18.09
C LYS A 17 56.66 6.71 -18.16
N LYS A 18 56.85 5.39 -18.09
CA LYS A 18 55.73 4.43 -18.03
C LYS A 18 54.93 4.59 -16.74
N ALA A 19 55.61 4.74 -15.59
CA ALA A 19 54.95 4.96 -14.31
C ALA A 19 54.09 6.25 -14.33
N PHE A 20 54.61 7.34 -14.89
CA PHE A 20 53.85 8.58 -15.05
C PHE A 20 52.60 8.42 -15.94
N GLN A 21 52.70 7.67 -17.04
CA GLN A 21 51.57 7.38 -17.92
C GLN A 21 50.49 6.52 -17.23
N VAL A 22 50.90 5.55 -16.41
CA VAL A 22 49.97 4.74 -15.60
C VAL A 22 49.21 5.60 -14.59
N ILE A 23 49.91 6.54 -13.93
CA ILE A 23 49.28 7.48 -12.99
C ILE A 23 48.24 8.33 -13.72
N LYS A 24 48.59 8.91 -14.88
CA LYS A 24 47.67 9.72 -15.68
C LYS A 24 46.41 8.95 -16.12
N ILE A 25 46.55 7.68 -16.50
CA ILE A 25 45.41 6.82 -16.85
C ILE A 25 44.49 6.58 -15.63
N ASN A 26 45.08 6.34 -14.46
CA ASN A 26 44.30 6.11 -13.23
C ASN A 26 43.62 7.39 -12.73
N GLU A 27 44.27 8.55 -12.87
CA GLU A 27 43.68 9.86 -12.58
C GLU A 27 42.47 10.11 -13.47
N ALA A 28 42.62 9.90 -14.79
CA ALA A 28 41.52 10.04 -15.74
C ALA A 28 40.35 9.11 -15.45
N PHE A 29 40.63 7.85 -15.13
CA PHE A 29 39.62 6.88 -14.70
C PHE A 29 38.88 7.37 -13.46
N SER A 30 39.61 7.85 -12.44
CA SER A 30 39.03 8.28 -11.17
C SER A 30 38.17 9.52 -11.33
N GLU A 31 38.61 10.49 -12.13
CA GLU A 31 37.86 11.71 -12.41
C GLU A 31 36.55 11.41 -13.14
N VAL A 32 36.61 10.62 -14.22
CA VAL A 32 35.41 10.23 -14.99
C VAL A 32 34.44 9.42 -14.13
N LEU A 33 34.96 8.50 -13.31
CA LEU A 33 34.13 7.72 -12.39
C LEU A 33 33.45 8.63 -11.35
N GLN A 34 34.16 9.62 -10.81
CA GLN A 34 33.61 10.57 -9.86
C GLN A 34 32.49 11.42 -10.49
N GLN A 35 32.70 11.94 -11.70
CA GLN A 35 31.69 12.72 -12.42
C GLN A 35 30.44 11.87 -12.72
N SER A 36 30.65 10.63 -13.15
CA SER A 36 29.56 9.67 -13.42
C SER A 36 28.82 9.31 -12.13
N ALA A 37 29.53 9.16 -11.02
CA ALA A 37 28.95 8.90 -9.70
C ALA A 37 28.06 10.03 -9.20
N MET A 38 28.39 11.30 -9.50
CA MET A 38 27.51 12.43 -9.18
C MET A 38 26.17 12.33 -9.93
N LYS A 39 26.20 12.06 -11.24
CA LYS A 39 24.96 11.84 -12.03
C LYS A 39 24.16 10.63 -11.52
N MET A 40 24.83 9.53 -11.17
CA MET A 40 24.17 8.35 -10.60
C MET A 40 23.58 8.62 -9.21
N ALA A 41 24.18 9.50 -8.41
CA ALA A 41 23.64 9.92 -7.13
C ALA A 41 22.32 10.69 -7.30
N GLU A 42 22.20 11.53 -8.32
CA GLU A 42 20.94 12.22 -8.65
C GLU A 42 19.83 11.24 -9.04
N PHE A 43 20.15 10.21 -9.82
CA PHE A 43 19.21 9.14 -10.14
C PHE A 43 18.82 8.32 -8.90
N THR A 44 19.79 8.00 -8.06
CA THR A 44 19.56 7.27 -6.81
C THR A 44 18.63 8.06 -5.90
N GLN A 45 18.85 9.37 -5.76
CA GLN A 45 18.01 10.24 -4.96
C GLN A 45 16.57 10.29 -5.47
N GLN A 46 16.37 10.45 -6.78
CA GLN A 46 15.02 10.44 -7.37
C GLN A 46 14.25 9.16 -7.03
N VAL A 47 14.91 8.02 -7.16
CA VAL A 47 14.33 6.71 -6.87
C VAL A 47 14.12 6.51 -5.36
N ASP A 48 15.02 6.98 -4.51
CA ASP A 48 14.85 6.93 -3.05
C ASP A 48 13.69 7.82 -2.57
N ASP A 49 13.42 8.93 -3.27
CA ASP A 49 12.24 9.78 -3.07
C ASP A 49 10.94 9.17 -3.64
N ASN A 50 10.97 7.92 -4.10
CA ASN A 50 9.87 7.19 -4.76
C ASN A 50 9.38 7.85 -6.06
N ASN A 51 10.22 8.65 -6.72
CA ASN A 51 9.91 9.23 -8.02
C ASN A 51 10.43 8.35 -9.15
N LYS A 52 9.59 8.14 -10.17
CA LYS A 52 10.02 7.46 -11.39
C LYS A 52 10.99 8.34 -12.18
N ILE A 53 12.09 7.76 -12.65
CA ILE A 53 12.95 8.41 -13.64
C ILE A 53 12.37 8.17 -15.04
N PRO A 54 11.96 9.21 -15.78
CA PRO A 54 11.45 9.03 -17.14
C PRO A 54 12.59 8.70 -18.11
N ASN A 55 12.34 7.77 -19.03
CA ASN A 55 13.28 7.30 -20.06
C ASN A 55 14.64 6.86 -19.46
N PHE A 56 14.61 6.16 -18.33
CA PHE A 56 15.82 5.77 -17.62
C PHE A 56 16.78 4.95 -18.49
N GLY A 57 16.26 4.04 -19.33
CA GLY A 57 17.10 3.19 -20.17
C GLY A 57 17.98 3.98 -21.14
N ILE A 58 17.44 5.03 -21.74
CA ILE A 58 18.20 5.93 -22.63
C ILE A 58 19.22 6.73 -21.81
N LYS A 59 18.81 7.32 -20.68
CA LYS A 59 19.71 8.10 -19.82
C LYS A 59 20.88 7.27 -19.28
N ALA A 60 20.64 5.99 -18.95
CA ALA A 60 21.67 5.06 -18.53
C ALA A 60 22.68 4.79 -19.65
N ALA A 61 22.21 4.51 -20.86
CA ALA A 61 23.08 4.33 -22.03
C ALA A 61 23.89 5.59 -22.36
N GLU A 62 23.26 6.77 -22.30
CA GLU A 62 23.93 8.06 -22.50
C GLU A 62 25.01 8.29 -21.45
N LEU A 63 24.74 8.00 -20.17
CA LEU A 63 25.73 8.16 -19.10
C LEU A 63 26.96 7.28 -19.33
N ILE A 64 26.78 6.00 -19.69
CA ILE A 64 27.90 5.11 -19.99
C ILE A 64 28.67 5.62 -21.22
N ARG A 65 27.98 5.97 -22.30
CA ARG A 65 28.62 6.50 -23.52
C ARG A 65 29.43 7.76 -23.21
N ASP A 66 28.84 8.73 -22.53
CA ASP A 66 29.49 9.99 -22.15
C ASP A 66 30.72 9.73 -21.28
N ALA A 67 30.64 8.78 -20.33
CA ALA A 67 31.76 8.41 -19.48
C ALA A 67 32.92 7.81 -20.30
N LEU A 68 32.60 6.89 -21.22
CA LEU A 68 33.61 6.27 -22.09
C LEU A 68 34.25 7.27 -23.05
N GLU A 69 33.47 8.17 -23.64
CA GLU A 69 33.98 9.25 -24.51
C GLU A 69 34.86 10.24 -23.72
N ASN A 70 34.43 10.64 -22.52
CA ASN A 70 35.23 11.52 -21.65
C ASN A 70 36.55 10.86 -21.25
N PHE A 71 36.53 9.55 -20.92
CA PHE A 71 37.75 8.81 -20.64
C PHE A 71 38.68 8.76 -21.85
N ASP A 72 38.16 8.45 -23.04
CA ASP A 72 38.95 8.42 -24.27
C ASP A 72 39.56 9.80 -24.62
N ASN A 73 38.84 10.89 -24.33
CA ASN A 73 39.29 12.26 -24.59
C ASN A 73 40.44 12.71 -23.67
N GLN A 74 40.56 12.14 -22.47
CA GLN A 74 41.65 12.44 -21.54
C GLN A 74 42.94 11.68 -21.85
N ILE A 75 42.88 10.66 -22.72
CA ILE A 75 44.03 9.82 -23.09
C ILE A 75 44.57 10.20 -24.48
N GLU A 76 45.87 10.47 -24.56
CA GLU A 76 46.57 10.80 -25.81
C GLU A 76 46.78 9.58 -26.72
N GLU A 77 46.67 9.74 -28.05
CA GLU A 77 47.06 8.75 -29.08
C GLU A 77 48.60 8.68 -29.14
N PRO A 78 49.28 7.70 -28.48
CA PRO A 78 49.18 6.27 -28.77
C PRO A 78 48.85 5.39 -27.54
N LEU A 79 48.53 6.01 -26.39
CA LEU A 79 48.25 5.29 -25.15
C LEU A 79 46.91 4.55 -25.19
N LYS A 80 45.99 4.93 -26.08
CA LYS A 80 44.67 4.29 -26.19
C LYS A 80 44.74 2.79 -26.52
N GLU A 81 45.76 2.37 -27.27
CA GLU A 81 45.97 0.96 -27.61
C GLU A 81 46.64 0.16 -26.48
N TRP A 82 47.03 0.82 -25.39
CA TRP A 82 47.61 0.10 -24.25
C TRP A 82 46.57 -0.82 -23.63
N THR A 83 46.99 -2.05 -23.35
CA THR A 83 46.18 -3.06 -22.66
C THR A 83 45.65 -2.57 -21.31
N LEU A 84 46.38 -1.68 -20.63
CA LEU A 84 45.91 -1.05 -19.39
C LEU A 84 44.69 -0.14 -19.63
N VAL A 85 44.70 0.68 -20.68
CA VAL A 85 43.58 1.59 -21.01
C VAL A 85 42.34 0.77 -21.38
N ILE A 86 42.50 -0.27 -22.20
CA ILE A 86 41.41 -1.19 -22.56
C ILE A 86 40.80 -1.83 -21.31
N LYS A 87 41.64 -2.34 -20.39
CA LYS A 87 41.18 -2.93 -19.12
C LYS A 87 40.45 -1.92 -18.25
N LYS A 88 40.97 -0.69 -18.12
CA LYS A 88 40.35 0.37 -17.32
C LYS A 88 39.03 0.84 -17.91
N LYS A 89 38.91 0.85 -19.24
CA LYS A 89 37.66 1.14 -19.93
C LYS A 89 36.58 0.09 -19.65
N GLN A 90 36.95 -1.19 -19.74
CA GLN A 90 36.05 -2.30 -19.40
C GLN A 90 35.64 -2.29 -17.91
N GLU A 91 36.59 -1.96 -17.02
CA GLU A 91 36.33 -1.82 -15.59
C GLU A 91 35.35 -0.68 -15.32
N LEU A 92 35.52 0.47 -15.98
CA LEU A 92 34.62 1.63 -15.88
C LEU A 92 33.20 1.25 -16.33
N GLU A 93 33.08 0.63 -17.50
CA GLU A 93 31.80 0.17 -18.04
C GLU A 93 31.10 -0.80 -17.07
N THR A 94 31.82 -1.79 -16.55
CA THR A 94 31.28 -2.79 -15.62
C THR A 94 30.80 -2.14 -14.30
N MET A 95 31.56 -1.18 -13.76
CA MET A 95 31.19 -0.48 -12.53
C MET A 95 29.94 0.39 -12.71
N LEU A 96 29.85 1.09 -13.84
CA LEU A 96 28.69 1.92 -14.18
C LEU A 96 27.46 1.05 -14.44
N ASP A 97 27.57 0.00 -15.25
CA ASP A 97 26.47 -0.94 -15.52
C ASP A 97 25.93 -1.57 -14.24
N THR A 98 26.81 -2.06 -13.36
CA THR A 98 26.40 -2.66 -12.08
C THR A 98 25.63 -1.67 -11.21
N SER A 99 26.11 -0.43 -11.14
CA SER A 99 25.50 0.61 -10.31
C SER A 99 24.15 1.08 -10.88
N LEU A 100 24.07 1.25 -12.20
CA LEU A 100 22.83 1.61 -12.89
C LEU A 100 21.80 0.48 -12.84
N ASN A 101 22.22 -0.78 -12.89
CA ASN A 101 21.33 -1.93 -12.72
C ASN A 101 20.70 -1.95 -11.31
N CYS A 102 21.43 -1.57 -10.26
CA CYS A 102 20.84 -1.40 -8.92
C CYS A 102 19.72 -0.34 -8.90
N ILE A 103 19.93 0.77 -9.62
CA ILE A 103 18.92 1.84 -9.76
C ILE A 103 17.72 1.33 -10.58
N PHE A 104 17.97 0.59 -11.66
CA PHE A 104 16.94 -0.05 -12.47
C PHE A 104 16.04 -0.97 -11.64
N LEU A 105 16.60 -1.84 -10.79
CA LEU A 105 15.81 -2.74 -9.95
C LEU A 105 14.92 -1.99 -8.95
N LYS A 106 15.42 -0.89 -8.37
CA LYS A 106 14.61 -0.02 -7.52
C LYS A 106 13.51 0.69 -8.31
N GLN A 107 13.82 1.21 -9.50
CA GLN A 107 12.84 1.81 -10.42
C GLN A 107 11.72 0.81 -10.75
N LEU A 108 12.04 -0.45 -11.05
CA LEU A 108 11.02 -1.49 -11.30
C LEU A 108 10.11 -1.71 -10.09
N SER A 109 10.66 -1.66 -8.87
CA SER A 109 9.87 -1.75 -7.64
C SER A 109 8.88 -0.59 -7.52
N ILE A 110 9.31 0.64 -7.84
CA ILE A 110 8.41 1.82 -7.87
C ILE A 110 7.33 1.66 -8.93
N LEU A 111 7.70 1.23 -10.14
CA LEU A 111 6.74 0.99 -11.22
C LEU A 111 5.71 -0.07 -10.83
N ARG A 112 6.11 -1.11 -10.11
CA ARG A 112 5.18 -2.11 -9.57
C ARG A 112 4.18 -1.47 -8.61
N GLU A 113 4.63 -0.67 -7.66
CA GLU A 113 3.74 0.01 -6.71
C GLU A 113 2.76 0.96 -7.43
N LEU A 114 3.25 1.75 -8.40
CA LEU A 114 2.40 2.62 -9.22
C LEU A 114 1.34 1.82 -10.01
N SER A 115 1.72 0.66 -10.55
CA SER A 115 0.81 -0.23 -11.28
C SER A 115 -0.25 -0.83 -10.36
N ILE A 116 0.11 -1.18 -9.13
CA ILE A 116 -0.83 -1.66 -8.11
C ILE A 116 -1.81 -0.55 -7.71
N VAL A 117 -1.33 0.69 -7.56
CA VAL A 117 -2.21 1.84 -7.30
C VAL A 117 -3.18 2.04 -8.45
N HIS A 118 -2.70 1.96 -9.70
CA HIS A 118 -3.54 2.04 -10.89
C HIS A 118 -4.61 0.94 -10.90
N PHE A 119 -4.22 -0.31 -10.65
CA PHE A 119 -5.15 -1.44 -10.54
C PHE A 119 -6.21 -1.23 -9.44
N LYS A 120 -5.80 -0.80 -8.24
CA LYS A 120 -6.71 -0.56 -7.12
C LYS A 120 -7.73 0.53 -7.45
N SER A 121 -7.28 1.62 -8.09
CA SER A 121 -8.16 2.73 -8.47
C SER A 121 -9.20 2.31 -9.53
N ALA A 122 -8.79 1.54 -10.54
CA ALA A 122 -9.69 0.99 -11.54
C ALA A 122 -10.67 -0.03 -10.94
N SER A 123 -10.18 -0.82 -9.98
CA SER A 123 -10.97 -1.84 -9.29
C SER A 123 -12.06 -1.25 -8.39
N THR A 124 -11.92 -0.01 -7.90
CA THR A 124 -12.97 0.66 -7.12
C THR A 124 -14.22 0.96 -7.95
N ASN A 125 -14.07 1.11 -9.27
CA ASN A 125 -15.20 1.33 -10.16
C ASN A 125 -15.89 0.00 -10.49
N GLU A 126 -17.14 -0.17 -10.06
CA GLU A 126 -17.93 -1.39 -10.30
C GLU A 126 -18.23 -1.63 -11.79
N ASP A 127 -18.17 -0.57 -12.62
CA ASP A 127 -18.42 -0.66 -14.06
C ASP A 127 -17.24 -1.27 -14.83
N ILE A 128 -16.05 -1.35 -14.23
CA ILE A 128 -14.84 -1.83 -14.89
C ILE A 128 -14.62 -3.31 -14.52
N PRO A 129 -14.64 -4.24 -15.51
CA PRO A 129 -14.28 -5.63 -15.27
C PRO A 129 -12.87 -5.76 -14.70
N GLU A 130 -12.70 -6.66 -13.73
CA GLU A 130 -11.42 -6.92 -13.05
C GLU A 130 -10.29 -7.28 -14.05
N ASP A 131 -10.62 -8.05 -15.09
CA ASP A 131 -9.66 -8.42 -16.15
C ASP A 131 -9.18 -7.21 -16.96
N PHE A 132 -10.05 -6.22 -17.18
CA PHE A 132 -9.68 -4.99 -17.87
C PHE A 132 -8.80 -4.10 -17.00
N ALA A 133 -9.12 -4.01 -15.69
CA ALA A 133 -8.28 -3.32 -14.72
C ALA A 133 -6.88 -3.96 -14.63
N PHE A 134 -6.80 -5.30 -14.63
CA PHE A 134 -5.55 -6.05 -14.67
C PHE A 134 -4.74 -5.73 -15.94
N PHE A 135 -5.36 -5.84 -17.11
CA PHE A 135 -4.69 -5.58 -18.39
C PHE A 135 -4.16 -4.15 -18.49
N THR A 136 -4.92 -3.17 -18.01
CA THR A 136 -4.50 -1.76 -18.03
C THR A 136 -3.32 -1.52 -17.10
N ALA A 137 -3.31 -2.14 -15.92
CA ALA A 137 -2.17 -2.05 -14.99
C ALA A 137 -0.91 -2.76 -15.53
N ASP A 138 -1.05 -3.95 -16.14
CA ASP A 138 0.08 -4.67 -16.74
C ASP A 138 0.65 -3.94 -17.96
N SER A 139 -0.20 -3.40 -18.84
CA SER A 139 0.25 -2.63 -20.00
C SER A 139 0.96 -1.34 -19.60
N PHE A 140 0.48 -0.65 -18.56
CA PHE A 140 1.19 0.49 -17.96
C PHE A 140 2.58 0.07 -17.44
N TYR A 141 2.65 -1.02 -16.66
CA TYR A 141 3.92 -1.53 -16.14
C TYR A 141 4.90 -1.88 -17.26
N VAL A 142 4.46 -2.66 -18.25
CA VAL A 142 5.29 -3.13 -19.38
C VAL A 142 5.88 -1.95 -20.14
N ARG A 143 5.05 -0.95 -20.49
CA ARG A 143 5.50 0.23 -21.20
C ARG A 143 6.60 0.98 -20.44
N GLU A 144 6.36 1.28 -19.17
CA GLU A 144 7.31 2.06 -18.36
C GLU A 144 8.57 1.25 -18.01
N ALA A 145 8.44 -0.07 -17.87
CA ALA A 145 9.56 -0.97 -17.65
C ALA A 145 10.43 -1.09 -18.91
N GLU A 146 9.83 -1.19 -20.09
CA GLU A 146 10.54 -1.18 -21.38
C GLU A 146 11.32 0.13 -21.58
N ASP A 147 10.71 1.28 -21.28
CA ASP A 147 11.39 2.58 -21.32
C ASP A 147 12.55 2.70 -20.31
N SER A 148 12.57 1.83 -19.30
CA SER A 148 13.62 1.76 -18.28
C SER A 148 14.75 0.77 -18.62
N VAL A 149 14.58 -0.11 -19.60
CA VAL A 149 15.62 -1.06 -20.02
C VAL A 149 16.66 -0.36 -20.86
N MET A 150 17.93 -0.50 -20.50
CA MET A 150 19.03 0.07 -21.26
C MET A 150 19.20 -0.66 -22.62
N PRO A 151 19.23 0.05 -23.75
CA PRO A 151 19.44 -0.55 -25.07
C PRO A 151 20.75 -1.34 -25.14
N GLY A 152 20.69 -2.58 -25.62
CA GLY A 152 21.87 -3.44 -25.74
C GLY A 152 22.34 -4.09 -24.44
N SER A 153 21.65 -3.86 -23.32
CA SER A 153 21.93 -4.51 -22.04
C SER A 153 21.25 -5.88 -21.93
N TYR A 154 21.63 -6.63 -20.89
CA TYR A 154 20.97 -7.87 -20.48
C TYR A 154 19.88 -7.64 -19.42
N TRP A 155 19.52 -6.38 -19.14
CA TRP A 155 18.56 -6.07 -18.10
C TRP A 155 17.17 -6.55 -18.49
N SER A 156 16.45 -7.12 -17.54
CA SER A 156 15.13 -7.69 -17.76
C SER A 156 14.20 -7.37 -16.60
N TYR A 157 12.96 -7.04 -16.93
CA TYR A 157 11.87 -6.82 -15.97
C TYR A 157 10.99 -8.07 -15.78
N SER A 158 11.33 -9.21 -16.39
CA SER A 158 10.49 -10.41 -16.43
C SER A 158 10.13 -10.95 -15.04
N THR A 159 11.12 -11.07 -14.15
CA THR A 159 10.92 -11.52 -12.76
C THR A 159 9.96 -10.59 -12.03
N GLU A 160 10.14 -9.28 -12.19
CA GLU A 160 9.35 -8.30 -11.47
C GLU A 160 7.92 -8.18 -12.02
N ARG A 161 7.72 -8.43 -13.31
CA ARG A 161 6.38 -8.59 -13.91
C ARG A 161 5.63 -9.78 -13.32
N VAL A 162 6.31 -10.92 -13.14
CA VAL A 162 5.71 -12.09 -12.47
C VAL A 162 5.32 -11.74 -11.03
N ASN A 163 6.16 -10.99 -10.32
CA ASN A 163 5.85 -10.49 -8.97
C ASN A 163 4.60 -9.60 -8.98
N LEU A 164 4.51 -8.64 -9.92
CA LEU A 164 3.32 -7.80 -10.10
C LEU A 164 2.04 -8.65 -10.29
N HIS A 165 2.08 -9.64 -11.20
CA HIS A 165 0.94 -10.52 -11.47
C HIS A 165 0.49 -11.28 -10.23
N ASN A 166 1.45 -11.81 -9.46
CA ASN A 166 1.16 -12.52 -8.21
C ASN A 166 0.51 -11.59 -7.18
N THR A 167 1.05 -10.37 -7.01
CA THR A 167 0.50 -9.38 -6.07
C THR A 167 -0.89 -8.93 -6.47
N ILE A 168 -1.15 -8.66 -7.76
CA ILE A 168 -2.50 -8.28 -8.22
C ILE A 168 -3.49 -9.43 -7.97
N ARG A 169 -3.13 -10.66 -8.32
CA ARG A 169 -3.98 -11.84 -8.06
C ARG A 169 -4.28 -12.01 -6.58
N GLU A 170 -3.31 -11.77 -5.71
CA GLU A 170 -3.51 -11.82 -4.27
C GLU A 170 -4.49 -10.73 -3.79
N ILE A 171 -4.35 -9.50 -4.29
CA ILE A 171 -5.27 -8.38 -3.99
C ILE A 171 -6.69 -8.74 -4.41
N SER A 172 -6.86 -9.28 -5.62
CA SER A 172 -8.14 -9.78 -6.15
C SER A 172 -8.77 -10.84 -5.26
N ASN A 173 -7.99 -11.85 -4.85
CA ASN A 173 -8.47 -12.94 -3.99
C ASN A 173 -8.88 -12.43 -2.60
N ARG A 174 -8.07 -11.56 -1.99
CA ARG A 174 -8.40 -10.94 -0.70
C ARG A 174 -9.68 -10.11 -0.79
N ARG A 175 -9.90 -9.39 -1.89
CA ARG A 175 -11.14 -8.63 -2.10
C ARG A 175 -12.37 -9.54 -2.21
N LYS A 176 -12.27 -10.64 -2.95
CA LYS A 176 -13.36 -11.64 -3.06
C LYS A 176 -13.70 -12.25 -1.70
N GLN A 177 -12.68 -12.58 -0.89
CA GLN A 177 -12.87 -13.06 0.48
C GLN A 177 -13.62 -12.04 1.34
N LEU A 178 -13.18 -10.78 1.36
CA LEU A 178 -13.84 -9.71 2.12
C LEU A 178 -15.30 -9.50 1.70
N ILE A 179 -15.61 -9.59 0.41
CA ILE A 179 -17.00 -9.49 -0.07
C ILE A 179 -17.81 -10.70 0.41
N SER A 180 -17.26 -11.91 0.31
CA SER A 180 -17.95 -13.13 0.76
C SER A 180 -18.23 -13.13 2.27
N GLU A 181 -17.28 -12.67 3.08
CA GLU A 181 -17.46 -12.51 4.53
C GLU A 181 -18.54 -11.48 4.85
N LYS A 182 -18.54 -10.33 4.15
CA LYS A 182 -19.60 -9.33 4.30
C LYS A 182 -20.98 -9.88 3.96
N ILE A 183 -21.10 -10.68 2.91
CA ILE A 183 -22.37 -11.33 2.53
C ILE A 183 -22.80 -12.31 3.61
N GLN A 184 -21.90 -13.19 4.08
CA GLN A 184 -22.22 -14.15 5.14
C GLN A 184 -22.62 -13.44 6.45
N HIS A 185 -21.93 -12.36 6.83
CA HIS A 185 -22.31 -11.55 7.99
C HIS A 185 -23.68 -10.87 7.80
N ALA A 186 -23.98 -10.36 6.61
CA ALA A 186 -25.29 -9.78 6.29
C ALA A 186 -26.40 -10.84 6.33
N GLU A 187 -26.16 -12.05 5.81
CA GLU A 187 -27.09 -13.18 5.88
C GLU A 187 -27.34 -13.62 7.34
N HIS A 188 -26.29 -13.75 8.15
CA HIS A 188 -26.42 -14.06 9.57
C HIS A 188 -27.18 -12.98 10.34
N GLN A 189 -26.94 -11.71 10.03
CA GLN A 189 -27.66 -10.60 10.63
C GLN A 189 -29.14 -10.61 10.23
N ALA A 190 -29.46 -10.83 8.95
CA ALA A 190 -30.82 -10.94 8.46
C ALA A 190 -31.58 -12.11 9.13
N ASN A 191 -30.94 -13.26 9.24
CA ASN A 191 -31.51 -14.43 9.93
C ASN A 191 -31.75 -14.15 11.43
N ALA A 192 -30.83 -13.48 12.11
CA ALA A 192 -31.01 -13.08 13.51
C ALA A 192 -32.20 -12.12 13.68
N PHE A 193 -32.35 -11.13 12.79
CA PHE A 193 -33.50 -10.23 12.80
C PHE A 193 -34.83 -10.96 12.58
N GLN A 194 -34.87 -11.90 11.64
CA GLN A 194 -36.06 -12.72 11.40
C GLN A 194 -36.45 -13.53 12.64
N TYR A 195 -35.46 -14.12 13.33
CA TYR A 195 -35.69 -14.87 14.55
C TYR A 195 -36.21 -13.98 15.70
N LEU A 196 -35.65 -12.77 15.86
CA LEU A 196 -36.13 -11.79 16.83
C LEU A 196 -37.58 -11.36 16.56
N GLN A 197 -37.94 -11.13 15.29
CA GLN A 197 -39.31 -10.78 14.92
C GLN A 197 -40.30 -11.92 15.25
N MET A 198 -39.90 -13.17 15.00
CA MET A 198 -40.71 -14.34 15.34
C MET A 198 -40.90 -14.46 16.86
N GLN A 199 -39.84 -14.26 17.66
CA GLN A 199 -39.95 -14.26 19.12
C GLN A 199 -40.88 -13.15 19.63
N GLN A 200 -40.81 -11.95 19.05
CA GLN A 200 -41.69 -10.84 19.43
C GLN A 200 -43.16 -11.17 19.14
N ALA A 201 -43.47 -11.79 18.00
CA ALA A 201 -44.81 -12.25 17.67
C ALA A 201 -45.31 -13.35 18.63
N GLN A 202 -44.44 -14.30 18.99
CA GLN A 202 -44.78 -15.35 19.95
C GLN A 202 -45.05 -14.78 21.36
N ILE A 203 -44.27 -13.80 21.81
CA ILE A 203 -44.50 -13.10 23.08
C ILE A 203 -45.85 -12.38 23.07
N GLN A 204 -46.24 -11.72 21.98
CA GLN A 204 -47.55 -11.07 21.87
C GLN A 204 -48.71 -12.09 21.93
N ALA A 205 -48.56 -13.24 21.27
CA ALA A 205 -49.57 -14.31 21.32
C ALA A 205 -49.68 -14.94 22.73
N ILE A 206 -48.56 -15.15 23.43
CA ILE A 206 -48.55 -15.63 24.82
C ILE A 206 -49.19 -14.61 25.75
N GLN A 207 -48.93 -13.31 25.56
CA GLN A 207 -49.62 -12.27 26.32
C GLN A 207 -51.14 -12.34 26.08
N GLN A 208 -51.62 -12.49 24.85
CA GLN A 208 -53.06 -12.61 24.58
C GLN A 208 -53.69 -13.87 25.20
N GLN A 209 -52.98 -15.00 25.24
CA GLN A 209 -53.47 -16.22 25.89
C GLN A 209 -53.44 -16.15 27.42
N GLN A 210 -52.44 -15.51 28.02
CA GLN A 210 -52.40 -15.28 29.47
C GLN A 210 -53.43 -14.23 29.94
N TYR A 211 -53.83 -13.30 29.07
CA TYR A 211 -54.85 -12.30 29.36
C TYR A 211 -56.29 -12.73 29.01
N GLY A 212 -56.49 -13.92 28.44
CA GLY A 212 -57.81 -14.43 28.05
C GLY A 212 -58.64 -15.09 29.15
N GLY A 213 -58.27 -14.99 30.44
CA GLY A 213 -58.96 -15.80 31.46
C GLY A 213 -58.77 -15.45 32.94
N SER A 214 -58.47 -14.20 33.31
CA SER A 214 -58.48 -13.83 34.74
C SER A 214 -58.99 -12.39 34.96
N PRO A 215 -60.19 -12.21 35.52
CA PRO A 215 -60.68 -10.87 35.87
C PRO A 215 -59.91 -10.36 37.10
N GLY A 216 -59.30 -9.18 36.98
CA GLY A 216 -58.72 -8.47 38.14
C GLY A 216 -57.18 -8.37 38.22
N SER A 217 -56.46 -8.28 37.10
CA SER A 217 -55.01 -8.02 37.15
C SER A 217 -54.69 -6.52 37.05
N TRP A 218 -54.18 -5.95 38.14
CA TRP A 218 -53.83 -4.53 38.24
C TRP A 218 -52.37 -4.38 37.82
N ASN A 219 -52.12 -3.60 36.78
CA ASN A 219 -50.77 -3.40 36.24
C ASN A 219 -50.33 -1.97 36.52
N VAL A 220 -49.21 -1.83 37.23
CA VAL A 220 -48.64 -0.54 37.64
C VAL A 220 -47.22 -0.45 37.10
N GLY A 221 -46.98 0.51 36.21
CA GLY A 221 -45.67 0.80 35.64
C GLY A 221 -45.17 2.18 36.06
N LEU A 222 -43.92 2.23 36.52
CA LEU A 222 -43.20 3.46 36.79
C LEU A 222 -41.90 3.46 35.98
N ALA A 223 -41.70 4.47 35.15
CA ALA A 223 -40.46 4.68 34.43
C ALA A 223 -39.87 6.04 34.79
N TYR A 224 -38.57 6.05 35.10
CA TYR A 224 -37.82 7.25 35.45
C TYR A 224 -36.54 7.33 34.62
N ARG A 225 -36.37 8.46 33.92
CA ARG A 225 -35.14 8.82 33.21
C ARG A 225 -34.62 10.15 33.79
N PRO A 226 -33.46 10.14 34.45
CA PRO A 226 -32.80 11.39 34.84
C PRO A 226 -32.46 12.22 33.59
N PRO A 227 -32.69 13.55 33.60
CA PRO A 227 -32.20 14.43 32.53
C PRO A 227 -30.66 14.36 32.46
N ASP A 228 -30.11 14.43 31.25
CA ASP A 228 -28.68 14.30 30.92
C ASP A 228 -28.05 12.91 31.19
N SER A 229 -28.82 11.83 31.14
CA SER A 229 -28.29 10.46 31.28
C SER A 229 -28.91 9.45 30.31
N ASN A 230 -28.06 8.58 29.75
CA ASN A 230 -28.44 7.46 28.87
C ASN A 230 -29.10 6.28 29.61
N LEU A 231 -29.38 6.44 30.91
CA LEU A 231 -29.83 5.39 31.81
C LEU A 231 -31.35 5.46 31.98
N ASN A 232 -32.05 4.38 31.60
CA ASN A 232 -33.48 4.23 31.76
C ASN A 232 -33.76 3.17 32.83
N VAL A 233 -34.53 3.55 33.86
CA VAL A 233 -34.99 2.63 34.90
C VAL A 233 -36.50 2.53 34.80
N SER A 234 -36.99 1.32 34.49
CA SER A 234 -38.41 1.01 34.47
C SER A 234 -38.73 -0.11 35.45
N MET A 235 -39.80 0.08 36.20
CA MET A 235 -40.32 -0.86 37.17
C MET A 235 -41.76 -1.16 36.82
N GLY A 236 -42.07 -2.42 36.56
CA GLY A 236 -43.42 -2.88 36.24
C GLY A 236 -43.86 -3.93 37.25
N TYR A 237 -45.02 -3.73 37.85
CA TYR A 237 -45.71 -4.75 38.62
C TYR A 237 -46.88 -5.30 37.80
N GLN A 238 -46.80 -6.58 37.44
CA GLN A 238 -47.76 -7.27 36.58
C GLN A 238 -48.07 -8.65 37.17
N GLN A 239 -49.35 -8.90 37.47
CA GLN A 239 -49.87 -10.20 37.92
C GLN A 239 -48.99 -10.90 38.98
N GLY A 240 -48.68 -10.19 40.07
CA GLY A 240 -47.96 -10.76 41.22
C GLY A 240 -46.44 -10.83 41.06
N LYS A 241 -45.87 -10.39 39.93
CA LYS A 241 -44.42 -10.34 39.70
C LYS A 241 -43.93 -8.90 39.52
N THR A 242 -42.86 -8.56 40.23
CA THR A 242 -42.16 -7.27 40.10
C THR A 242 -41.01 -7.43 39.13
N ASN A 243 -41.06 -6.72 38.01
CA ASN A 243 -39.97 -6.66 37.03
C ASN A 243 -39.29 -5.29 37.14
N ILE A 244 -37.98 -5.29 37.35
CA ILE A 244 -37.14 -4.09 37.32
C ILE A 244 -36.22 -4.25 36.11
N GLN A 245 -36.34 -3.35 35.14
CA GLN A 245 -35.49 -3.30 33.96
C GLN A 245 -34.70 -2.01 33.95
N VAL A 246 -33.37 -2.14 33.91
CA VAL A 246 -32.44 -1.03 33.69
C VAL A 246 -31.88 -1.20 32.30
N SER A 247 -32.17 -0.26 31.40
CA SER A 247 -31.67 -0.28 30.03
C SER A 247 -30.88 1.00 29.73
N MET A 248 -29.82 0.87 28.94
CA MET A 248 -29.04 2.01 28.46
C MET A 248 -29.39 2.22 26.99
N VAL A 249 -30.14 3.28 26.70
CA VAL A 249 -30.59 3.61 25.34
C VAL A 249 -30.02 4.97 24.96
N PRO A 250 -29.17 5.06 23.92
CA PRO A 250 -28.62 6.31 23.42
C PRO A 250 -29.74 7.26 22.95
N ASP A 251 -29.59 8.55 23.25
CA ASP A 251 -30.62 9.58 23.06
C ASP A 251 -31.15 9.72 21.62
N GLU A 252 -30.40 9.29 20.59
CA GLU A 252 -30.81 9.44 19.17
C GLU A 252 -31.95 8.52 18.72
N GLN A 253 -32.36 7.52 19.52
CA GLN A 253 -33.44 6.57 19.16
C GLN A 253 -34.68 6.64 20.06
N ALA A 254 -34.81 7.68 20.90
CA ALA A 254 -35.89 7.80 21.88
C ALA A 254 -37.31 7.84 21.25
N GLY A 255 -37.44 8.29 20.00
CA GLY A 255 -38.72 8.31 19.28
C GLY A 255 -39.13 6.99 18.61
N LEU A 256 -38.26 5.97 18.59
CA LEU A 256 -38.49 4.73 17.84
C LEU A 256 -39.06 3.58 18.70
N LEU A 257 -39.32 3.82 20.00
CA LEU A 257 -39.82 2.80 20.93
C LEU A 257 -41.34 2.56 20.84
N GLY A 258 -42.00 3.13 19.82
CA GLY A 258 -43.41 2.91 19.53
C GLY A 258 -44.36 3.36 20.64
N PRO A 259 -45.67 3.09 20.54
CA PRO A 259 -46.67 3.52 21.52
C PRO A 259 -46.50 2.93 22.94
N ASN A 260 -45.60 1.96 23.12
CA ASN A 260 -45.22 1.39 24.41
C ASN A 260 -43.93 2.01 24.98
N GLY A 261 -43.26 2.87 24.21
CA GLY A 261 -42.09 3.65 24.59
C GLY A 261 -42.51 5.08 24.89
N PHE A 262 -42.70 5.36 26.19
CA PHE A 262 -43.13 6.64 26.74
C PHE A 262 -44.58 7.01 26.38
N THR A 263 -45.49 6.75 27.32
CA THR A 263 -46.71 7.56 27.38
C THR A 263 -46.27 9.02 27.49
N SER A 264 -46.82 9.88 26.64
CA SER A 264 -46.48 11.32 26.57
C SER A 264 -46.14 11.88 27.95
N GLY A 265 -44.87 12.28 28.13
CA GLY A 265 -44.39 12.81 29.40
C GLY A 265 -45.24 14.00 29.84
N VAL A 266 -45.86 13.89 31.00
CA VAL A 266 -46.53 15.02 31.64
C VAL A 266 -45.51 15.77 32.49
N GLY A 267 -45.04 16.90 31.98
CA GLY A 267 -44.20 17.86 32.70
C GLY A 267 -42.68 17.73 32.47
N PRO A 268 -41.90 18.72 32.91
CA PRO A 268 -40.48 18.91 32.58
C PRO A 268 -39.51 17.85 33.14
N ALA A 269 -40.02 16.73 33.67
CA ALA A 269 -39.24 15.64 34.26
C ALA A 269 -39.46 14.28 33.57
N ASN A 270 -40.12 14.23 32.41
CA ASN A 270 -40.32 13.02 31.59
C ASN A 270 -40.68 11.77 32.40
N LEU A 271 -41.63 11.93 33.33
CA LEU A 271 -42.17 10.85 34.15
C LEU A 271 -43.31 10.16 33.38
N GLY A 272 -43.11 8.88 33.08
CA GLY A 272 -44.13 8.01 32.51
C GLY A 272 -44.77 7.18 33.61
N VAL A 273 -46.01 7.48 33.96
CA VAL A 273 -46.84 6.64 34.84
C VAL A 273 -47.90 5.98 33.97
N SER A 274 -47.88 4.66 33.91
CA SER A 274 -48.93 3.89 33.22
C SER A 274 -49.68 3.03 34.22
N LEU A 275 -50.98 3.26 34.28
CA LEU A 275 -51.93 2.53 35.10
C LEU A 275 -52.96 1.95 34.16
N ASN A 276 -52.94 0.64 34.00
CA ASN A 276 -53.91 -0.06 33.17
C ASN A 276 -54.76 -0.95 34.07
N LEU A 277 -56.01 -0.52 34.24
CA LEU A 277 -57.05 -1.23 34.98
C LEU A 277 -57.98 -1.87 33.95
N ASN A 278 -57.80 -3.18 33.74
CA ASN A 278 -58.80 -3.97 33.02
C ASN A 278 -59.76 -4.57 34.05
N PHE A 279 -61.03 -4.18 33.95
CA PHE A 279 -62.14 -4.82 34.63
C PHE A 279 -62.69 -5.96 33.77
#